data_AF-A0A940PVM3-F1
#
_entry.id   AF-A0A940PVM3-F1
#
_cell.length_a   1.000
_cell.length_b   1.000
_cell.length_c   1.000
_cell.angle_alpha   90.00
_cell.angle_beta   90.00
_cell.angle_gamma   90.00
#
_symmetry.space_group_name_H-M   'P 1'
#
loop_
_entity.id
_entity.type
_entity.pdbx_description
1 polymer ?
#
loop_
_entity_poly.entity_id
_entity_poly.type
_entity_poly.pdbx_seq_one_letter_code
_entity_poly.pdbx_strand_id
1 'polypeptide(L)'
;MTSENSNNPEANLDAALDALVQSPDPIADAAVEDALVIDTEEEAVAAANAIVDEESEEEAESEIDPYKAFKKDLRRRPGKWFVIHTYAGYERKVKSNLWNRREVMGAVDDIYEIQVPMEDVMEVKNGQRKMVTRVRIPGYVLVRMNLNETTWSVVRHTPGVTGFVGNAHNPVPLRINEAFEMLKSTVELEVVPGTGKSMAAANAAAQGNIEIDFEVGETITIKSGSFEGLPGTISEINAAAGKLTVLVSLFERETPVELGFDQVTKMV
;
A
#
# COMPACT_ATOMS: atom_id res chain seq x y z
N MET A 1 -5.02 79.72 28.80
CA MET A 1 -3.70 79.23 28.32
C MET A 1 -3.37 78.03 29.19
N THR A 2 -3.30 76.78 28.74
CA THR A 2 -3.18 76.22 27.39
C THR A 2 -3.42 74.71 27.51
N SER A 3 -4.33 74.21 26.68
CA SER A 3 -4.29 72.93 25.95
C SER A 3 -3.97 71.63 26.71
N GLU A 4 -5.03 70.87 27.04
CA GLU A 4 -4.96 69.41 27.14
C GLU A 4 -4.84 68.84 25.71
N ASN A 5 -3.69 68.29 25.37
CA ASN A 5 -3.49 67.54 24.13
C ASN A 5 -3.33 66.06 24.49
N SER A 6 -4.48 65.36 24.59
CA SER A 6 -4.52 63.91 24.74
C SER A 6 -4.10 63.27 23.42
N ASN A 7 -2.84 62.85 23.32
CA ASN A 7 -2.33 62.11 22.17
C ASN A 7 -2.20 60.63 22.58
N ASN A 8 -3.34 59.92 22.59
CA ASN A 8 -3.35 58.47 22.77
C ASN A 8 -3.19 57.79 21.39
N PRO A 9 -2.09 57.06 21.14
CA PRO A 9 -1.85 56.42 19.84
C PRO A 9 -2.81 55.26 19.55
N GLU A 10 -3.41 54.65 20.57
CA GLU A 10 -4.38 53.54 20.38
C GLU A 10 -5.73 54.02 19.84
N ALA A 11 -6.20 55.20 20.29
CA ALA A 11 -7.46 55.78 19.81
C ALA A 11 -7.40 56.23 18.34
N ASN A 12 -6.21 56.57 17.83
CA ASN A 12 -6.01 56.87 16.41
C ASN A 12 -5.91 55.59 15.56
N LEU A 13 -5.49 54.47 16.15
CA LEU A 13 -5.41 53.19 15.45
C LEU A 13 -6.80 52.59 15.25
N ASP A 14 -7.64 52.62 16.29
CA ASP A 14 -9.03 52.15 16.21
C ASP A 14 -9.86 53.00 15.24
N ALA A 15 -9.71 54.34 15.28
CA ALA A 15 -10.38 55.22 14.32
C ALA A 15 -9.91 55.02 12.87
N ALA A 16 -8.63 54.66 12.67
CA ALA A 16 -8.09 54.32 11.35
C ALA A 16 -8.54 52.94 10.88
N LEU A 17 -8.72 51.97 11.77
CA LEU A 17 -9.26 50.65 11.46
C LEU A 17 -10.74 50.72 11.07
N ASP A 18 -11.54 51.50 11.81
CA ASP A 18 -12.97 51.65 11.55
C ASP A 18 -13.21 52.36 10.19
N ALA A 19 -12.35 53.34 9.84
CA ALA A 19 -12.38 54.00 8.54
C ALA A 19 -11.99 53.09 7.36
N LEU A 20 -11.19 52.04 7.60
CA LEU A 20 -10.83 51.00 6.61
C LEU A 20 -11.93 49.95 6.43
N VAL A 21 -12.76 49.72 7.45
CA VAL A 21 -13.91 48.80 7.39
C VAL A 21 -15.11 49.47 6.70
N GLN A 22 -15.23 50.79 6.78
CA GLN A 22 -16.36 51.56 6.22
C GLN A 22 -16.11 52.16 4.84
N SER A 23 -14.95 51.97 4.23
CA SER A 23 -14.72 52.34 2.83
C SER A 23 -15.40 51.31 1.92
N PRO A 24 -16.47 51.68 1.18
CA PRO A 24 -17.07 50.77 0.21
C PRO A 24 -16.04 50.53 -0.90
N ASP A 25 -15.58 49.29 -1.03
CA ASP A 25 -14.70 48.88 -2.13
C ASP A 25 -15.59 48.20 -3.18
N PRO A 26 -16.00 48.91 -4.23
CA PRO A 26 -16.96 48.38 -5.21
C PRO A 26 -16.43 47.17 -5.97
N ILE A 27 -15.13 46.87 -5.90
CA ILE A 27 -14.52 45.69 -6.53
C ILE A 27 -14.56 44.50 -5.56
N ALA A 28 -14.29 44.72 -4.28
CA ALA A 28 -14.38 43.67 -3.26
C ALA A 28 -15.84 43.32 -2.93
N ASP A 29 -16.72 44.32 -2.83
CA ASP A 29 -18.15 44.12 -2.56
C ASP A 29 -18.84 43.40 -3.74
N ALA A 30 -18.48 43.72 -4.99
CA ALA A 30 -18.99 43.01 -6.16
C ALA A 30 -18.50 41.55 -6.25
N ALA A 31 -17.28 41.26 -5.79
CA ALA A 31 -16.76 39.89 -5.75
C ALA A 31 -17.41 39.03 -4.66
N VAL A 32 -17.88 39.64 -3.57
CA VAL A 32 -18.64 38.95 -2.51
C VAL A 32 -20.11 38.77 -2.92
N GLU A 33 -20.70 39.74 -3.62
CA GLU A 33 -22.03 39.57 -4.25
C GLU A 33 -22.02 38.47 -5.31
N ASP A 34 -21.03 38.41 -6.21
CA ASP A 34 -20.92 37.35 -7.24
C ASP A 34 -20.69 35.94 -6.63
N ALA A 35 -20.08 35.86 -5.44
CA ALA A 35 -19.92 34.61 -4.69
C ALA A 35 -21.16 34.20 -3.86
N LEU A 36 -22.12 35.11 -3.67
CA LEU A 36 -23.36 34.89 -2.91
C LEU A 36 -24.59 34.71 -3.81
N VAL A 37 -24.46 34.86 -5.14
CA VAL A 37 -25.51 34.51 -6.11
C VAL A 37 -25.59 32.99 -6.23
N ILE A 38 -26.18 32.35 -5.22
CA ILE A 38 -26.93 31.11 -5.36
C ILE A 38 -28.41 31.54 -5.32
N ASP A 39 -28.85 32.32 -6.30
CA ASP A 39 -30.15 33.02 -6.23
C ASP A 39 -31.33 32.19 -6.79
N THR A 40 -31.09 30.96 -7.24
CA THR A 40 -32.18 30.09 -7.67
C THR A 40 -32.09 28.71 -7.04
N GLU A 41 -33.23 28.19 -6.59
CA GLU A 41 -33.34 26.81 -6.10
C GLU A 41 -32.80 25.81 -7.15
N GLU A 42 -32.92 26.12 -8.44
CA GLU A 42 -32.39 25.29 -9.53
C GLU A 42 -30.86 25.20 -9.55
N GLU A 43 -30.12 26.25 -9.23
CA GLU A 43 -28.65 26.25 -9.24
C GLU A 43 -28.07 25.58 -7.99
N ALA A 44 -28.71 25.75 -6.83
CA ALA A 44 -28.40 25.00 -5.62
C ALA A 44 -28.67 23.49 -5.80
N VAL A 45 -29.76 23.14 -6.49
CA VAL A 45 -30.10 21.76 -6.84
C VAL A 45 -29.17 21.21 -7.92
N ALA A 46 -28.73 22.02 -8.88
CA ALA A 46 -27.75 21.59 -9.89
C ALA A 46 -26.36 21.36 -9.28
N ALA A 47 -25.91 22.22 -8.35
CA ALA A 47 -24.66 22.01 -7.61
C ALA A 47 -24.75 20.78 -6.69
N ALA A 48 -25.88 20.61 -5.97
CA ALA A 48 -26.12 19.42 -5.17
C ALA A 48 -26.18 18.15 -6.03
N ASN A 49 -26.83 18.19 -7.20
CA ASN A 49 -26.88 17.08 -8.13
C ASN A 49 -25.54 16.82 -8.79
N ALA A 50 -24.71 17.84 -9.06
CA ALA A 50 -23.35 17.65 -9.58
C ALA A 50 -22.43 17.01 -8.53
N ILE A 51 -22.57 17.37 -7.24
CA ILE A 51 -21.84 16.73 -6.14
C ILE A 51 -22.34 15.29 -5.92
N VAL A 52 -23.64 15.05 -6.05
CA VAL A 52 -24.25 13.71 -5.92
C VAL A 52 -23.96 12.85 -7.15
N ASP A 53 -23.88 13.42 -8.35
CA ASP A 53 -23.47 12.75 -9.58
C ASP A 53 -21.96 12.43 -9.53
N GLU A 54 -21.09 13.34 -9.06
CA GLU A 54 -19.68 13.04 -8.82
C GLU A 54 -19.49 11.97 -7.71
N GLU A 55 -20.23 12.05 -6.59
CA GLU A 55 -20.21 11.01 -5.55
C GLU A 55 -20.76 9.66 -6.06
N SER A 56 -21.80 9.67 -6.90
CA SER A 56 -22.43 8.45 -7.41
C SER A 56 -21.68 7.81 -8.60
N GLU A 57 -20.99 8.60 -9.42
CA GLU A 57 -20.06 8.12 -10.44
C GLU A 57 -18.79 7.56 -9.77
N GLU A 58 -18.28 8.20 -8.70
CA GLU A 58 -17.20 7.65 -7.86
C GLU A 58 -17.60 6.38 -7.10
N GLU A 59 -18.89 6.23 -6.75
CA GLU A 59 -19.47 5.02 -6.15
C GLU A 59 -19.64 3.90 -7.18
N ALA A 60 -20.06 4.19 -8.41
CA ALA A 60 -20.24 3.21 -9.49
C ALA A 60 -18.91 2.64 -10.02
N GLU A 61 -17.84 3.44 -10.08
CA GLU A 61 -16.48 2.93 -10.33
C GLU A 61 -15.85 2.23 -9.10
N SER A 62 -16.43 2.38 -7.91
CA SER A 62 -15.88 1.82 -6.67
C SER A 62 -16.27 0.39 -6.34
N GLU A 63 -17.21 -0.22 -7.06
CA GLU A 63 -17.70 -1.57 -6.73
C GLU A 63 -16.70 -2.69 -7.06
N ILE A 64 -15.59 -2.41 -7.76
CA ILE A 64 -14.72 -3.46 -8.32
C ILE A 64 -13.25 -3.39 -7.85
N ASP A 65 -12.81 -2.36 -7.13
CA ASP A 65 -11.43 -2.32 -6.61
C ASP A 65 -11.36 -2.87 -5.16
N PRO A 66 -10.88 -4.11 -4.95
CA PRO A 66 -10.78 -4.69 -3.62
C PRO A 66 -9.83 -3.90 -2.69
N TYR A 67 -8.94 -3.09 -3.25
CA TYR A 67 -8.08 -2.19 -2.48
C TYR A 67 -8.82 -0.96 -1.92
N LYS A 68 -9.80 -0.40 -2.65
CA LYS A 68 -10.64 0.72 -2.18
C LYS A 68 -11.55 0.27 -1.03
N ALA A 69 -12.10 -0.94 -1.11
CA ALA A 69 -12.87 -1.57 -0.04
C ALA A 69 -12.01 -1.80 1.24
N PHE A 70 -10.80 -2.35 1.08
CA PHE A 70 -9.88 -2.55 2.20
C PHE A 70 -9.48 -1.23 2.87
N LYS A 71 -9.24 -0.18 2.09
CA LYS A 71 -8.94 1.17 2.62
C LYS A 71 -10.11 1.77 3.40
N LYS A 72 -11.35 1.60 2.92
CA LYS A 72 -12.58 2.02 3.63
C LYS A 72 -12.73 1.29 4.96
N ASP A 73 -12.47 -0.02 4.96
CA ASP A 73 -12.50 -0.84 6.17
C ASP A 73 -11.41 -0.42 7.17
N LEU A 74 -10.18 -0.18 6.70
CA LEU A 74 -9.07 0.28 7.53
C LEU A 74 -9.38 1.61 8.24
N ARG A 75 -10.14 2.51 7.59
CA ARG A 75 -10.60 3.79 8.16
C ARG A 75 -11.71 3.61 9.20
N ARG A 76 -12.55 2.59 9.04
CA ARG A 76 -13.72 2.34 9.91
C ARG A 76 -13.35 1.58 11.19
N ARG A 77 -12.28 0.80 11.15
CA ARG A 77 -11.74 0.06 12.30
C ARG A 77 -11.25 1.01 13.41
N PRO A 78 -11.48 0.71 14.71
CA PRO A 78 -11.03 1.57 15.81
C PRO A 78 -9.51 1.53 16.02
N GLY A 79 -8.97 2.58 16.65
CA GLY A 79 -7.54 2.69 16.95
C GLY A 79 -6.69 3.17 15.77
N LYS A 80 -5.42 3.44 16.06
CA LYS A 80 -4.46 3.98 15.09
C LYS A 80 -3.35 2.96 14.85
N TRP A 81 -2.80 2.97 13.64
CA TRP A 81 -1.67 2.11 13.29
C TRP A 81 -0.36 2.73 13.75
N PHE A 82 0.47 1.94 14.39
CA PHE A 82 1.83 2.27 14.80
C PHE A 82 2.79 1.24 14.24
N VAL A 83 4.03 1.68 14.04
CA VAL A 83 5.12 0.82 13.59
C VAL A 83 6.08 0.57 14.73
N ILE A 84 6.47 -0.69 14.86
CA ILE A 84 7.42 -1.17 15.86
C ILE A 84 8.64 -1.70 15.12
N HIS A 85 9.82 -1.23 15.51
CA HIS A 85 11.07 -1.83 15.09
C HIS A 85 11.38 -3.07 15.92
N THR A 86 11.80 -4.12 15.24
CA THR A 86 12.21 -5.39 15.83
C THR A 86 13.51 -5.87 15.20
N TYR A 87 14.16 -6.85 15.83
CA TYR A 87 15.25 -7.55 15.15
C TYR A 87 14.73 -8.35 13.95
N ALA A 88 15.51 -8.35 12.86
CA ALA A 88 15.17 -9.12 11.67
C ALA A 88 15.10 -10.62 11.98
N GLY A 89 14.07 -11.30 11.49
CA GLY A 89 13.81 -12.73 11.77
C GLY A 89 13.07 -13.00 13.08
N TYR A 90 12.84 -11.98 13.91
CA TYR A 90 12.07 -12.09 15.15
C TYR A 90 10.62 -11.58 15.00
N GLU A 91 10.21 -11.08 13.84
CA GLU A 91 8.93 -10.40 13.62
C GLU A 91 7.74 -11.30 13.97
N ARG A 92 7.77 -12.55 13.49
CA ARG A 92 6.73 -13.57 13.79
C ARG A 92 6.64 -13.86 15.29
N LYS A 93 7.79 -13.93 15.95
CA LYS A 93 7.86 -14.17 17.39
C LYS A 93 7.36 -12.96 18.19
N VAL A 94 7.72 -11.75 17.76
CA VAL A 94 7.23 -10.50 18.36
C VAL A 94 5.71 -10.38 18.22
N LYS A 95 5.13 -10.71 17.06
CA LYS A 95 3.67 -10.75 16.88
C LYS A 95 2.98 -11.64 17.92
N SER A 96 3.47 -12.87 18.10
CA SER A 96 2.92 -13.78 19.12
C SER A 96 3.17 -13.29 20.55
N ASN A 97 4.36 -12.77 20.85
CA ASN A 97 4.68 -12.26 22.18
C ASN A 97 3.80 -11.06 22.56
N LEU A 98 3.62 -10.10 21.66
CA LEU A 98 2.74 -8.95 21.88
C LEU A 98 1.29 -9.39 22.11
N TRP A 99 0.82 -10.40 21.36
CA TRP A 99 -0.52 -10.96 21.52
C TRP A 99 -0.72 -11.57 22.92
N ASN A 100 0.24 -12.37 23.38
CA ASN A 100 0.16 -12.93 24.74
C ASN A 100 0.30 -11.84 25.81
N ARG A 101 1.12 -10.82 25.55
CA ARG A 101 1.41 -9.77 26.54
C ARG A 101 0.25 -8.79 26.71
N ARG A 102 -0.52 -8.50 25.66
CA ARG A 102 -1.77 -7.73 25.79
C ARG A 102 -2.77 -8.42 26.70
N GLU A 103 -2.83 -9.76 26.70
CA GLU A 103 -3.70 -10.53 27.58
C GLU A 103 -3.22 -10.47 29.04
N VAL A 104 -1.93 -10.73 29.29
CA VAL A 104 -1.37 -10.75 30.64
C VAL A 104 -1.37 -9.36 31.31
N MET A 105 -1.15 -8.29 30.54
CA MET A 105 -1.06 -6.92 31.06
C MET A 105 -2.38 -6.14 30.98
N GLY A 106 -3.48 -6.79 30.60
CA GLY A 106 -4.81 -6.16 30.56
C GLY A 106 -4.97 -5.07 29.50
N ALA A 107 -4.20 -5.13 28.40
CA ALA A 107 -4.27 -4.19 27.27
C ALA A 107 -5.09 -4.74 26.10
N VAL A 108 -5.99 -5.69 26.37
CA VAL A 108 -6.81 -6.39 25.36
C VAL A 108 -7.75 -5.43 24.63
N ASP A 109 -8.30 -4.45 25.35
CA ASP A 109 -9.28 -3.50 24.82
C ASP A 109 -8.64 -2.35 24.02
N ASP A 110 -7.32 -2.15 24.19
CA ASP A 110 -6.59 -1.07 23.53
C ASP A 110 -5.74 -1.55 22.36
N ILE A 111 -5.21 -2.77 22.39
CA ILE A 111 -4.42 -3.35 21.29
C ILE A 111 -5.33 -4.25 20.47
N TYR A 112 -5.79 -3.76 19.32
CA TYR A 112 -6.78 -4.45 18.50
C TYR A 112 -6.16 -5.52 17.59
N GLU A 113 -5.09 -5.17 16.89
CA GLU A 113 -4.57 -5.99 15.79
C GLU A 113 -3.05 -5.86 15.67
N ILE A 114 -2.39 -6.98 15.33
CA ILE A 114 -0.95 -7.05 15.16
C ILE A 114 -0.66 -7.78 13.85
N GLN A 115 -0.01 -7.10 12.92
CA GLN A 115 0.31 -7.62 11.60
C GLN A 115 1.81 -7.56 11.31
N VAL A 116 2.28 -8.57 10.60
CA VAL A 116 3.64 -8.61 10.05
C VAL A 116 3.48 -8.59 8.53
N PRO A 117 4.12 -7.66 7.82
CA PRO A 117 4.07 -7.60 6.37
C PRO A 117 4.81 -8.81 5.81
N MET A 118 4.04 -9.77 5.31
CA MET A 118 4.55 -11.00 4.71
C MET A 118 4.19 -11.06 3.23
N GLU A 119 4.89 -11.91 2.50
CA GLU A 119 4.72 -12.17 1.08
C GLU A 119 5.07 -13.63 0.80
N ASP A 120 4.26 -14.29 -0.02
CA ASP A 120 4.48 -15.68 -0.40
C ASP A 120 5.43 -15.75 -1.59
N VAL A 121 6.59 -16.37 -1.38
CA VAL A 121 7.61 -16.56 -2.41
C VAL A 121 7.69 -18.04 -2.76
N MET A 122 7.73 -18.34 -4.05
CA MET A 122 7.93 -19.69 -4.55
C MET A 122 9.41 -20.06 -4.44
N GLU A 123 9.76 -20.87 -3.45
CA GLU A 123 11.11 -21.40 -3.27
C GLU A 123 11.21 -22.79 -3.91
N VAL A 124 12.13 -22.96 -4.85
CA VAL A 124 12.44 -24.27 -5.44
C VAL A 124 13.50 -24.94 -4.57
N LYS A 125 13.08 -25.88 -3.73
CA LYS A 125 13.99 -26.65 -2.87
C LYS A 125 13.93 -28.11 -3.29
N ASN A 126 15.06 -28.68 -3.71
CA ASN A 126 15.17 -30.04 -4.24
C ASN A 126 14.26 -30.33 -5.47
N GLY A 127 14.06 -29.35 -6.35
CA GLY A 127 13.21 -29.51 -7.54
C GLY A 127 11.71 -29.51 -7.26
N GLN A 128 11.28 -29.48 -5.98
CA GLN A 128 9.88 -29.29 -5.61
C GLN A 128 9.64 -27.81 -5.29
N ARG A 129 8.71 -27.20 -6.02
CA ARG A 129 8.24 -25.84 -5.77
C ARG A 129 7.46 -25.84 -4.45
N LYS A 130 7.92 -25.08 -3.46
CA LYS A 130 7.23 -24.87 -2.20
C LYS A 130 6.94 -23.39 -2.01
N MET A 131 5.69 -23.06 -1.74
CA MET A 131 5.31 -21.72 -1.32
C MET A 131 5.82 -21.47 0.09
N VAL A 132 6.70 -20.48 0.25
CA VAL A 132 7.30 -20.10 1.53
C VAL A 132 6.98 -18.64 1.80
N THR A 133 6.27 -18.40 2.89
CA THR A 133 5.96 -17.05 3.36
C THR A 133 7.21 -16.38 3.95
N ARG A 134 7.65 -15.29 3.33
CA ARG A 134 8.79 -14.47 3.77
C ARG A 134 8.31 -13.11 4.25
N VAL A 135 9.06 -12.50 5.17
CA VAL A 135 8.78 -11.12 5.62
C VAL A 135 9.19 -10.16 4.51
N ARG A 136 8.27 -9.32 4.05
CA ARG A 136 8.49 -8.33 2.98
C ARG A 136 9.39 -7.19 3.44
N ILE A 137 9.18 -6.71 4.67
CA ILE A 137 9.93 -5.60 5.28
C ILE A 137 10.54 -6.10 6.60
N PRO A 138 11.82 -6.50 6.61
CA PRO A 138 12.45 -7.09 7.78
C PRO A 138 12.60 -6.06 8.90
N GLY A 139 12.32 -6.49 10.14
CA GLY A 139 12.42 -5.65 11.33
C GLY A 139 11.25 -4.71 11.57
N TYR A 140 10.13 -4.87 10.85
CA TYR A 140 8.93 -4.04 11.00
C TYR A 140 7.73 -4.88 11.42
N VAL A 141 7.03 -4.43 12.45
CA VAL A 141 5.75 -4.99 12.89
C VAL A 141 4.74 -3.86 13.03
N LEU A 142 3.54 -4.04 12.46
CA LEU A 142 2.46 -3.08 12.55
C LEU A 142 1.50 -3.47 13.67
N VAL A 143 1.12 -2.48 14.48
CA VAL A 143 0.14 -2.66 15.55
C VAL A 143 -0.94 -1.60 15.44
N ARG A 144 -2.20 -2.03 15.45
CA ARG A 144 -3.36 -1.15 15.58
C ARG A 144 -3.77 -1.08 17.05
N MET A 145 -3.65 0.09 17.66
CA MET A 145 -4.00 0.28 19.07
C MET A 145 -4.40 1.71 19.40
N ASN A 146 -4.97 1.90 20.59
CA ASN A 146 -5.03 3.20 21.25
C ASN A 146 -3.76 3.39 22.07
N LEU A 147 -3.06 4.51 21.86
CA LEU A 147 -1.84 4.80 22.61
C LEU A 147 -2.18 5.30 24.02
N ASN A 148 -1.72 4.57 25.02
CA ASN A 148 -1.77 4.92 26.44
C ASN A 148 -0.51 4.37 27.14
N GLU A 149 -0.34 4.64 28.43
CA GLU A 149 0.85 4.19 29.19
C GLU A 149 0.97 2.65 29.23
N THR A 150 -0.15 1.94 29.37
CA THR A 150 -0.17 0.47 29.43
C THR A 150 0.25 -0.16 28.12
N THR A 151 -0.36 0.23 27.00
CA THR A 151 -0.04 -0.23 25.64
C THR A 151 1.39 0.13 25.25
N TRP A 152 1.85 1.33 25.60
CA TRP A 152 3.23 1.75 25.39
C TRP A 152 4.21 0.83 26.15
N SER A 153 3.93 0.55 27.43
CA SER A 153 4.74 -0.35 28.26
C SER A 153 4.74 -1.79 27.75
N VAL A 154 3.58 -2.30 27.31
CA VAL A 154 3.45 -3.65 26.71
C VAL A 154 4.39 -3.79 25.53
N VAL A 155 4.37 -2.82 24.60
CA VAL A 155 5.22 -2.87 23.41
C VAL A 155 6.69 -2.76 23.77
N ARG A 156 7.06 -1.78 24.62
CA ARG A 156 8.47 -1.50 24.91
C ARG A 156 9.16 -2.62 25.69
N HIS A 157 8.43 -3.28 26.58
CA HIS A 157 8.93 -4.39 27.40
C HIS A 157 8.70 -5.76 26.77
N THR A 158 8.30 -5.83 25.50
CA THR A 158 8.21 -7.10 24.78
C THR A 158 9.58 -7.50 24.22
N PRO A 159 10.07 -8.73 24.50
CA PRO A 159 11.36 -9.19 23.97
C PRO A 159 11.39 -9.21 22.44
N GLY A 160 12.47 -8.68 21.87
CA GLY A 160 12.67 -8.59 20.41
C GLY A 160 12.22 -7.26 19.81
N VAL A 161 11.56 -6.40 20.59
CA VAL A 161 11.19 -5.03 20.22
C VAL A 161 12.35 -4.08 20.57
N THR A 162 12.80 -3.29 19.60
CA THR A 162 13.81 -2.24 19.84
C THR A 162 13.17 -0.92 20.22
N GLY A 163 11.95 -0.65 19.73
CA GLY A 163 11.14 0.51 20.10
C GLY A 163 10.10 0.84 19.03
N PHE A 164 9.38 1.93 19.24
CA PHE A 164 8.53 2.51 18.21
C PHE A 164 9.37 3.25 17.16
N VAL A 165 8.85 3.31 15.94
CA VAL A 165 9.46 4.12 14.87
C VAL A 165 9.23 5.60 15.12
N GLY A 166 10.27 6.40 14.94
CA GLY A 166 10.26 7.84 15.23
C GLY A 166 10.71 8.13 16.65
N ASN A 167 9.98 8.99 17.36
CA ASN A 167 10.34 9.38 18.72
C ASN A 167 9.93 8.28 19.72
N ALA A 168 10.90 7.67 20.40
CA ALA A 168 10.65 6.52 21.28
C ALA A 168 9.66 6.81 22.43
N HIS A 169 9.62 8.06 22.88
CA HIS A 169 8.72 8.51 23.94
C HIS A 169 7.35 9.00 23.44
N ASN A 170 7.25 9.39 22.17
CA ASN A 170 5.99 9.86 21.60
C ASN A 170 5.81 9.27 20.20
N PRO A 171 5.34 8.02 20.10
CA PRO A 171 5.19 7.35 18.82
C PRO A 171 4.12 8.04 17.97
N VAL A 172 4.47 8.28 16.71
CA VAL A 172 3.57 8.92 15.75
C VAL A 172 2.75 7.84 15.05
N PRO A 173 1.41 7.96 14.99
CA PRO A 173 0.58 7.03 14.25
C PRO A 173 0.80 7.21 12.74
N LEU A 174 0.75 6.10 12.00
CA LEU A 174 0.76 6.10 10.54
C LEU A 174 -0.50 6.75 9.98
N ARG A 175 -0.35 7.42 8.83
CA ARG A 175 -1.49 7.80 8.01
C ARG A 175 -2.14 6.55 7.44
N ILE A 176 -3.43 6.61 7.16
CA ILE A 176 -4.19 5.47 6.62
C ILE A 176 -3.57 4.96 5.31
N ASN A 177 -3.12 5.87 4.44
CA ASN A 177 -2.45 5.51 3.19
C ASN A 177 -1.14 4.75 3.42
N GLU A 178 -0.34 5.16 4.42
CA GLU A 178 0.93 4.50 4.75
C GLU A 178 0.68 3.10 5.34
N ALA A 179 -0.27 2.99 6.27
CA ALA A 179 -0.67 1.70 6.84
C ALA A 179 -1.20 0.75 5.75
N PHE A 180 -2.00 1.28 4.81
CA PHE A 180 -2.50 0.52 3.66
C PHE A 180 -1.34 0.00 2.78
N GLU A 181 -0.39 0.85 2.39
CA GLU A 181 0.75 0.45 1.54
C GLU A 181 1.63 -0.64 2.17
N MET A 182 1.77 -0.61 3.50
CA MET A 182 2.52 -1.61 4.24
C MET A 182 1.75 -2.94 4.40
N LEU A 183 0.41 -2.88 4.53
CA LEU A 183 -0.43 -4.05 4.75
C LEU A 183 -0.99 -4.68 3.46
N LYS A 184 -0.92 -4.01 2.32
CA LYS A 184 -1.51 -4.47 1.06
C LYS A 184 -1.07 -5.87 0.61
N SER A 185 0.14 -6.30 0.98
CA SER A 185 0.65 -7.63 0.65
C SER A 185 0.19 -8.71 1.63
N THR A 186 -0.27 -8.33 2.83
CA THR A 186 -0.81 -9.25 3.83
C THR A 186 -2.29 -9.54 3.61
N VAL A 187 -2.98 -8.69 2.83
CA VAL A 187 -4.36 -8.95 2.43
C VAL A 187 -4.33 -9.95 1.28
N GLU A 188 -4.65 -11.21 1.59
CA GLU A 188 -5.15 -12.12 0.57
C GLU A 188 -6.39 -11.48 -0.01
N LEU A 189 -6.26 -10.97 -1.23
CA LEU A 189 -7.40 -10.63 -2.05
C LEU A 189 -8.18 -11.91 -2.28
N GLU A 190 -9.18 -12.17 -1.42
CA GLU A 190 -10.24 -13.09 -1.79
C GLU A 190 -10.91 -12.50 -3.02
N VAL A 191 -10.50 -12.99 -4.19
CA VAL A 191 -11.15 -12.78 -5.47
C VAL A 191 -12.62 -13.15 -5.27
N VAL A 192 -13.47 -12.13 -5.18
CA VAL A 192 -14.91 -12.29 -5.32
C VAL A 192 -15.12 -12.99 -6.67
N PRO A 193 -15.73 -14.19 -6.70
CA PRO A 193 -15.92 -14.92 -7.95
C PRO A 193 -17.01 -14.21 -8.75
N GLY A 194 -16.62 -13.31 -9.66
CA GLY A 194 -17.62 -12.58 -10.46
C GLY A 194 -17.10 -11.65 -11.56
N THR A 195 -15.93 -11.03 -11.43
CA THR A 195 -15.47 -10.05 -12.42
C THR A 195 -14.17 -10.49 -13.07
N GLY A 196 -14.31 -11.29 -14.13
CA GLY A 196 -13.23 -11.61 -15.05
C GLY A 196 -12.73 -10.32 -15.71
N LYS A 197 -11.67 -9.73 -15.14
CA LYS A 197 -10.64 -8.87 -15.77
C LYS A 197 -9.68 -8.19 -14.79
N SER A 198 -9.65 -8.55 -13.50
CA SER A 198 -8.62 -8.06 -12.55
C SER A 198 -7.57 -9.11 -12.15
N MET A 199 -7.45 -10.20 -12.91
CA MET A 199 -6.42 -11.23 -12.73
C MET A 199 -5.15 -10.99 -13.56
N ALA A 200 -5.09 -9.92 -14.39
CA ALA A 200 -3.95 -9.66 -15.26
C ALA A 200 -2.94 -8.64 -14.69
N ALA A 201 -3.34 -7.75 -13.78
CA ALA A 201 -2.47 -6.66 -13.30
C ALA A 201 -1.91 -6.87 -11.88
N ALA A 202 -2.61 -7.57 -10.99
CA ALA A 202 -2.15 -7.76 -9.60
C ALA A 202 -1.37 -9.07 -9.39
N ASN A 203 -1.60 -10.10 -10.21
CA ASN A 203 -0.77 -11.31 -10.21
C ASN A 203 0.56 -11.15 -10.94
N ALA A 204 0.75 -10.06 -11.70
CA ALA A 204 2.00 -9.75 -12.41
C ALA A 204 3.11 -9.14 -11.51
N ALA A 205 2.79 -8.79 -10.25
CA ALA A 205 3.77 -8.20 -9.33
C ALA A 205 4.21 -9.13 -8.18
N ALA A 206 3.44 -10.18 -7.88
CA ALA A 206 3.73 -11.16 -6.82
C ALA A 206 4.10 -12.55 -7.37
N GLN A 207 3.82 -12.82 -8.64
CA GLN A 207 4.62 -13.79 -9.39
C GLN A 207 5.90 -13.06 -9.77
N GLY A 208 7.07 -13.65 -9.49
CA GLY A 208 8.21 -13.30 -10.32
C GLY A 208 7.76 -13.52 -11.76
N ASN A 209 7.50 -12.43 -12.47
CA ASN A 209 7.35 -12.43 -13.91
C ASN A 209 8.64 -13.03 -14.44
N ILE A 210 8.66 -14.35 -14.60
CA ILE A 210 9.20 -14.89 -15.82
C ILE A 210 8.17 -14.39 -16.84
N GLU A 211 8.37 -13.17 -17.35
CA GLU A 211 7.86 -12.82 -18.67
C GLU A 211 8.31 -13.97 -19.56
N ILE A 212 7.36 -14.83 -19.93
CA ILE A 212 7.63 -15.98 -20.78
C ILE A 212 7.76 -15.39 -22.19
N ASP A 213 8.89 -14.76 -22.46
CA ASP A 213 9.24 -14.19 -23.77
C ASP A 213 9.77 -15.27 -24.72
N PHE A 214 9.21 -16.48 -24.63
CA PHE A 214 9.60 -17.64 -25.41
C PHE A 214 8.41 -18.13 -26.23
N GLU A 215 8.61 -18.25 -27.53
CA GLU A 215 7.62 -18.82 -28.45
C GLU A 215 8.07 -20.21 -28.95
N VAL A 216 7.11 -21.07 -29.27
CA VAL A 216 7.40 -22.37 -29.89
C VAL A 216 7.98 -22.13 -31.28
N GLY A 217 9.09 -22.79 -31.61
CA GLY A 217 9.84 -22.60 -32.85
C GLY A 217 10.99 -21.61 -32.75
N GLU A 218 11.23 -21.02 -31.58
CA GLU A 218 12.29 -20.05 -31.37
C GLU A 218 13.66 -20.72 -31.12
N THR A 219 14.72 -20.11 -31.66
CA THR A 219 16.11 -20.54 -31.48
C THR A 219 16.68 -19.96 -30.19
N ILE A 220 17.21 -20.83 -29.34
CA ILE A 220 17.75 -20.48 -28.04
C ILE A 220 19.15 -21.10 -27.85
N THR A 221 19.92 -20.51 -26.95
CA THR A 221 21.19 -21.07 -26.47
C THR A 221 21.01 -21.60 -25.05
N ILE A 222 21.52 -22.79 -24.77
CA ILE A 222 21.45 -23.39 -23.43
C ILE A 222 22.52 -22.75 -22.55
N LYS A 223 22.11 -22.16 -21.43
CA LYS A 223 22.97 -21.47 -20.46
C LYS A 223 23.55 -22.39 -19.40
N SER A 224 22.86 -23.50 -19.07
CA SER A 224 23.31 -24.40 -18.01
C SER A 224 22.82 -25.83 -18.21
N GLY A 225 23.62 -26.80 -17.75
CA GLY A 225 23.32 -28.23 -17.84
C GLY A 225 24.31 -28.99 -18.73
N SER A 226 24.06 -30.28 -18.95
CA SER A 226 24.96 -31.15 -19.75
C SER A 226 25.08 -30.75 -21.23
N PHE A 227 24.25 -29.80 -21.68
CA PHE A 227 24.16 -29.31 -23.06
C PHE A 227 24.45 -27.79 -23.14
N GLU A 228 25.09 -27.22 -22.12
CA GLU A 228 25.47 -25.81 -22.07
C GLU A 228 26.29 -25.39 -23.30
N GLY A 229 25.93 -24.24 -23.88
CA GLY A 229 26.57 -23.66 -25.07
C GLY A 229 26.08 -24.23 -26.40
N LEU A 230 25.22 -25.25 -26.41
CA LEU A 230 24.62 -25.77 -27.65
C LEU A 230 23.39 -24.94 -28.07
N PRO A 231 23.23 -24.68 -29.38
CA PRO A 231 22.00 -24.11 -29.90
C PRO A 231 20.89 -25.16 -29.97
N GLY A 232 19.65 -24.75 -29.73
CA GLY A 232 18.47 -25.60 -29.87
C GLY A 232 17.22 -24.80 -30.19
N THR A 233 16.18 -25.51 -30.61
CA THR A 233 14.88 -24.91 -30.99
C THR A 233 13.79 -25.38 -30.04
N ILE A 234 12.92 -24.47 -29.58
CA ILE A 234 11.82 -24.80 -28.68
C ILE A 234 10.75 -25.58 -29.46
N SER A 235 10.45 -26.81 -29.04
CA SER A 235 9.39 -27.64 -29.62
C SER A 235 8.06 -27.51 -28.88
N GLU A 236 8.09 -27.41 -27.54
CA GLU A 236 6.88 -27.35 -26.72
C GLU A 236 7.16 -26.60 -25.41
N ILE A 237 6.19 -25.83 -24.95
CA ILE A 237 6.27 -25.04 -23.73
C ILE A 237 5.23 -25.56 -22.73
N ASN A 238 5.68 -26.16 -21.63
CA ASN A 238 4.82 -26.55 -20.53
C ASN A 238 4.89 -25.49 -19.41
N ALA A 239 4.09 -24.43 -19.58
CA ALA A 239 4.01 -23.33 -18.62
C ALA A 239 3.54 -23.77 -17.23
N ALA A 240 2.66 -24.79 -17.16
CA ALA A 240 2.15 -25.32 -15.89
C ALA A 240 3.24 -26.03 -15.07
N ALA A 241 4.11 -26.81 -15.73
CA ALA A 241 5.21 -27.52 -15.09
C ALA A 241 6.49 -26.69 -14.96
N GLY A 242 6.61 -25.57 -15.70
CA GLY A 242 7.83 -24.79 -15.71
C GLY A 242 8.95 -25.37 -16.58
N LYS A 243 8.61 -26.16 -17.60
CA LYS A 243 9.55 -26.93 -18.42
C LYS A 243 9.37 -26.64 -19.91
N LEU A 244 10.48 -26.68 -20.64
CA LEU A 244 10.58 -26.51 -22.09
C LEU A 244 11.10 -27.81 -22.71
N THR A 245 10.45 -28.27 -23.77
CA THR A 245 10.98 -29.35 -24.62
C THR A 245 11.78 -28.70 -25.74
N VAL A 246 13.10 -28.83 -25.70
CA VAL A 246 14.02 -28.19 -26.64
C VAL A 246 14.66 -29.28 -27.52
N LEU A 247 14.68 -29.05 -28.83
CA LEU A 247 15.38 -29.87 -29.79
C LEU A 247 16.82 -29.36 -29.89
N VAL A 248 17.76 -30.10 -29.29
CA VAL A 248 19.19 -29.76 -29.36
C VAL A 248 19.79 -30.42 -30.60
N SER A 249 20.46 -29.61 -31.43
CA SER A 249 21.14 -30.13 -32.63
C SER A 249 22.48 -30.73 -32.24
N LEU A 250 22.59 -32.05 -32.30
CA LEU A 250 23.81 -32.78 -31.96
C LEU A 250 24.12 -33.80 -33.08
N PHE A 251 25.27 -33.66 -33.73
CA PHE A 251 25.71 -34.54 -34.83
C PHE A 251 24.70 -34.67 -35.98
N GLU A 252 24.15 -33.55 -36.46
CA GLU A 252 23.13 -33.50 -37.53
C GLU A 252 21.82 -34.26 -37.18
N ARG A 253 21.58 -34.53 -35.89
CA ARG A 253 20.36 -35.13 -35.37
C ARG A 253 19.77 -34.26 -34.27
N GLU A 254 18.48 -34.00 -34.36
CA GLU A 254 17.74 -33.28 -33.31
C GLU A 254 17.38 -34.26 -32.20
N THR A 255 17.81 -33.96 -30.98
CA THR A 255 17.48 -34.76 -29.79
C THR A 255 16.59 -33.93 -28.87
N PRO A 256 15.37 -34.38 -28.53
CA PRO A 256 14.50 -33.66 -27.60
C PRO A 256 15.02 -33.79 -26.17
N VAL A 257 15.17 -32.66 -25.48
CA VAL A 257 15.64 -32.55 -24.10
C VAL A 257 14.70 -31.63 -23.32
N GLU A 258 14.33 -32.01 -22.09
CA GLU A 258 13.56 -31.16 -21.18
C GLU A 258 14.50 -30.22 -20.41
N LEU A 259 14.26 -28.90 -20.49
CA LEU A 259 15.02 -27.87 -19.80
C LEU A 259 14.12 -26.88 -19.05
N GLY A 260 14.64 -26.25 -18.00
CA GLY A 260 13.95 -25.16 -17.30
C GLY A 260 14.08 -23.81 -18.02
N PHE A 261 13.13 -22.90 -17.79
CA PHE A 261 13.16 -21.52 -18.31
C PHE A 261 14.41 -20.72 -17.89
N ASP A 262 14.98 -21.05 -16.73
CA ASP A 262 16.18 -20.46 -16.17
C ASP A 262 17.48 -20.95 -16.83
N GLN A 263 17.41 -22.06 -17.57
CA GLN A 263 18.55 -22.73 -18.19
C GLN A 263 18.77 -22.33 -19.65
N VAL A 264 17.92 -21.48 -20.21
CA VAL A 264 17.93 -21.13 -21.63
C VAL A 264 18.02 -19.61 -21.81
N THR A 265 18.67 -19.17 -22.89
CA THR A 265 18.80 -17.75 -23.25
C THR A 265 18.36 -17.58 -24.70
N LYS A 266 17.49 -16.60 -24.95
CA LYS A 266 17.02 -16.24 -26.28
C LYS A 266 18.17 -15.75 -27.14
N MET A 267 18.26 -16.28 -28.36
CA MET A 267 19.19 -15.79 -29.36
C MET A 267 18.41 -14.82 -30.26
N VAL A 268 18.71 -13.52 -30.14
CA VAL A 268 18.13 -12.46 -30.98
C VAL A 268 18.68 -12.54 -32.40
#